data_AF-A0A813IAR1-F1
#
_entry.id   AF-A0A813IAR1-F1
#
_cell.length_a   1.000
_cell.length_b   1.000
_cell.length_c   1.000
_cell.angle_alpha   90.00
_cell.angle_beta   90.00
_cell.angle_gamma   90.00
#
_symmetry.space_group_name_H-M   'P 1'
#
loop_
_entity.id
_entity.type
_entity.pdbx_description
1 polymer ?
#
loop_
_entity_poly.entity_id
_entity_poly.type
_entity_poly.pdbx_seq_one_letter_code
_entity_poly.pdbx_strand_id
1 'polypeptide(L)'
;MVNDEERRVLAMFLVICRSSEGGTNLARHREILEMARQNRWLEEACTLELLCSLHRHGSDMLVSELTRKQDLDCFQMVASTINTLAATRCPECFGSHRIFDLFALIGDPKGEEAWNVKEAYARQLFAMDAIANQPLDKTVARVRQKVLQQQTGHEHRVVLALGFVILVFLVVLLMKSSSDLRIWRA
;
A
#
# COMPACT_ATOMS: atom_id res chain seq x y z
N MET A 1 -3.45 -11.25 -17.10
CA MET A 1 -3.69 -9.83 -17.44
C MET A 1 -5.12 -9.54 -17.04
N VAL A 2 -5.36 -8.63 -16.10
CA VAL A 2 -6.71 -8.36 -15.58
C VAL A 2 -7.50 -7.60 -16.65
N ASN A 3 -8.66 -8.11 -17.04
CA ASN A 3 -9.50 -7.46 -18.05
C ASN A 3 -10.34 -6.30 -17.45
N ASP A 4 -10.98 -5.50 -18.31
CA ASP A 4 -11.76 -4.34 -17.84
C ASP A 4 -12.93 -4.71 -16.92
N GLU A 5 -13.57 -5.86 -17.17
CA GLU A 5 -14.67 -6.34 -16.34
C GLU A 5 -14.18 -6.77 -14.96
N GLU A 6 -13.09 -7.54 -14.88
CA GLU A 6 -12.45 -7.93 -13.62
C GLU A 6 -12.01 -6.70 -12.81
N ARG A 7 -11.45 -5.68 -13.48
CA ARG A 7 -11.11 -4.40 -12.83
C ARG A 7 -12.33 -3.71 -12.24
N ARG A 8 -13.43 -3.67 -12.99
CA ARG A 8 -14.70 -3.06 -12.55
C ARG A 8 -15.30 -3.83 -11.37
N VAL A 9 -15.35 -5.16 -11.45
CA VAL A 9 -15.82 -6.04 -10.38
C VAL A 9 -14.97 -5.84 -9.12
N LEU A 10 -13.64 -5.82 -9.25
CA LEU A 10 -12.75 -5.58 -8.11
C LEU A 10 -12.99 -4.21 -7.49
N ALA A 11 -13.14 -3.16 -8.29
CA ALA A 11 -13.43 -1.82 -7.78
C ALA A 11 -14.76 -1.77 -7.02
N MET A 12 -15.81 -2.43 -7.53
CA MET A 12 -17.08 -2.56 -6.81
C MET A 12 -16.90 -3.35 -5.50
N PHE A 13 -16.11 -4.43 -5.54
CA PHE A 13 -15.84 -5.27 -4.37
C PHE A 13 -15.12 -4.49 -3.26
N LEU A 14 -14.15 -3.65 -3.63
CA LEU A 14 -13.45 -2.75 -2.71
C LEU A 14 -14.43 -1.80 -1.99
N VAL A 15 -15.37 -1.22 -2.74
CA VAL A 15 -16.34 -0.27 -2.20
C VAL A 15 -17.32 -0.95 -1.23
N ILE A 16 -17.84 -2.13 -1.59
CA ILE A 16 -18.79 -2.83 -0.71
C ILE A 16 -18.11 -3.39 0.54
N CYS A 17 -16.84 -3.80 0.45
CA CYS A 17 -16.07 -4.31 1.59
C CYS A 17 -15.62 -3.23 2.57
N ARG A 18 -15.53 -1.97 2.13
CA ARG A 18 -15.11 -0.82 2.95
C ARG A 18 -15.77 -0.83 4.33
N SER A 19 -15.04 -0.95 5.44
CA SER A 19 -15.59 -0.65 6.77
C SER A 19 -15.04 0.68 7.29
N SER A 20 -15.78 1.33 8.18
CA SER A 20 -15.22 2.44 8.98
C SER A 20 -14.29 1.86 10.05
N GLU A 21 -13.36 2.69 10.55
CA GLU A 21 -12.48 2.31 11.65
C GLU A 21 -13.29 1.83 12.87
N GLY A 22 -12.93 0.67 13.43
CA GLY A 22 -13.66 0.02 14.52
C GLY A 22 -15.03 -0.57 14.17
N GLY A 23 -15.45 -0.48 12.90
CA GLY A 23 -16.71 -1.02 12.40
C GLY A 23 -16.52 -2.32 11.60
N THR A 24 -17.63 -3.03 11.38
CA THR A 24 -17.69 -4.20 10.49
C THR A 24 -18.52 -3.88 9.24
N ASN A 25 -18.28 -4.60 8.15
CA ASN A 25 -19.11 -4.53 6.95
C ASN A 25 -20.28 -5.54 6.99
N LEU A 26 -20.64 -6.06 8.17
CA LEU A 26 -21.72 -7.04 8.37
C LEU A 26 -23.06 -6.57 7.80
N ALA A 27 -23.37 -5.28 7.84
CA ALA A 27 -24.61 -4.75 7.24
C ALA A 27 -24.70 -4.96 5.73
N ARG A 28 -23.55 -5.16 5.05
CA ARG A 28 -23.43 -5.39 3.60
C ARG A 28 -23.01 -6.84 3.25
N HIS A 29 -23.13 -7.77 4.20
CA HIS A 29 -22.69 -9.15 3.98
C HIS A 29 -23.40 -9.79 2.77
N ARG A 30 -24.68 -9.47 2.54
CA ARG A 30 -25.45 -10.01 1.40
C ARG A 30 -24.83 -9.60 0.06
N GLU A 31 -24.48 -8.33 -0.11
CA GLU A 31 -23.84 -7.82 -1.32
C GLU A 31 -22.45 -8.41 -1.52
N ILE A 32 -21.67 -8.53 -0.44
CA ILE A 32 -20.33 -9.12 -0.46
C ILE A 32 -20.40 -10.59 -0.88
N LEU A 33 -21.32 -11.36 -0.28
CA LEU A 33 -21.53 -12.78 -0.60
C LEU A 33 -22.00 -12.96 -2.04
N GLU A 34 -22.94 -12.14 -2.50
CA GLU A 34 -23.43 -12.25 -3.87
C GLU A 34 -22.33 -11.95 -4.89
N MET A 35 -21.52 -10.92 -4.65
CA MET A 35 -20.41 -10.57 -5.53
C MET A 35 -19.35 -11.68 -5.57
N ALA A 36 -18.96 -12.23 -4.42
CA ALA A 36 -18.02 -13.34 -4.33
C ALA A 36 -18.56 -14.62 -5.00
N ARG A 37 -19.86 -14.89 -4.83
CA ARG A 37 -20.53 -16.05 -5.45
C ARG A 37 -20.52 -15.99 -6.97
N GLN A 38 -20.80 -14.82 -7.54
CA GLN A 38 -20.79 -14.58 -8.98
C GLN A 38 -19.35 -14.56 -9.55
N ASN A 39 -18.38 -14.13 -8.74
CA ASN A 39 -17.00 -13.91 -9.15
C ASN A 39 -16.03 -14.69 -8.25
N ARG A 40 -16.05 -16.03 -8.37
CA ARG A 40 -15.26 -16.92 -7.49
C ARG A 40 -13.76 -16.61 -7.44
N TRP A 41 -13.21 -16.01 -8.50
CA TRP A 41 -11.81 -15.61 -8.58
C TRP A 41 -11.44 -14.56 -7.52
N LEU A 42 -12.41 -13.81 -6.98
CA LEU A 42 -12.16 -12.84 -5.89
C LEU A 42 -11.62 -13.51 -4.62
N GLU A 43 -12.02 -14.76 -4.36
CA GLU A 43 -11.59 -15.53 -3.20
C GLU A 43 -10.30 -16.33 -3.45
N GLU A 44 -9.75 -16.28 -4.66
CA GLU A 44 -8.51 -16.99 -5.00
C GLU A 44 -7.29 -16.35 -4.35
N ALA A 45 -6.23 -17.16 -4.20
CA ALA A 45 -5.04 -16.71 -3.50
C ALA A 45 -4.36 -15.50 -4.15
N CYS A 46 -4.34 -15.48 -5.48
CA CYS A 46 -3.76 -14.42 -6.29
C CYS A 46 -4.43 -13.05 -6.08
N THR A 47 -5.73 -13.00 -5.78
CA THR A 47 -6.45 -11.74 -5.56
C THR A 47 -6.01 -11.08 -4.27
N LEU A 48 -5.91 -11.85 -3.17
CA LEU A 48 -5.36 -11.34 -1.92
C LEU A 48 -3.92 -10.85 -2.11
N GLU A 49 -3.11 -11.61 -2.85
CA GLU A 49 -1.72 -11.25 -3.09
C GLU A 49 -1.57 -9.95 -3.89
N LEU A 50 -2.41 -9.76 -4.92
CA LEU A 50 -2.50 -8.55 -5.71
C LEU A 50 -2.87 -7.34 -4.84
N LEU A 51 -3.88 -7.49 -3.98
CA LEU A 51 -4.35 -6.41 -3.11
C LEU A 51 -3.30 -6.02 -2.06
N CYS A 52 -2.63 -6.98 -1.44
CA CYS A 52 -1.53 -6.70 -0.52
C CYS A 52 -0.36 -6.00 -1.24
N SER A 53 -0.06 -6.38 -2.49
CA SER A 53 0.94 -5.68 -3.31
C SER A 53 0.53 -4.24 -3.63
N LEU A 54 -0.73 -4.02 -3.99
CA LEU A 54 -1.29 -2.69 -4.23
C LEU A 54 -1.24 -1.81 -2.97
N HIS A 55 -1.60 -2.37 -1.82
CA HIS A 55 -1.53 -1.69 -0.53
C HIS A 55 -0.10 -1.27 -0.18
N ARG A 56 0.90 -2.13 -0.39
CA ARG A 56 2.30 -1.74 -0.13
C ARG A 56 2.78 -0.61 -1.04
N HIS A 57 2.47 -0.68 -2.35
CA HIS A 57 2.82 0.41 -3.28
C HIS A 57 2.13 1.72 -2.90
N GLY A 58 0.83 1.66 -2.53
CA GLY A 58 0.11 2.84 -2.07
C GLY A 58 0.70 3.42 -0.78
N SER A 59 1.14 2.55 0.15
CA SER A 59 1.76 2.98 1.41
C SER A 59 3.07 3.74 1.19
N ASP A 60 3.92 3.27 0.28
CA ASP A 60 5.18 3.94 -0.05
C ASP A 60 4.93 5.34 -0.63
N MET A 61 3.87 5.51 -1.43
CA MET A 61 3.47 6.82 -1.96
C MET A 61 2.87 7.73 -0.88
N LEU A 62 2.04 7.18 0.01
CA LEU A 62 1.41 7.90 1.13
C LEU A 62 2.43 8.51 2.09
N VAL A 63 3.54 7.81 2.34
CA VAL A 63 4.64 8.32 3.19
C VAL A 63 5.39 9.49 2.53
N SER A 64 5.35 9.58 1.20
CA SER A 64 6.12 10.57 0.44
C SER A 64 5.35 11.86 0.11
N GLU A 65 4.02 11.86 0.13
CA GLU A 65 3.21 13.03 -0.27
C GLU A 65 2.12 13.39 0.75
N LEU A 66 1.87 14.70 0.93
CA LEU A 66 0.72 15.27 1.63
C LEU A 66 -0.57 14.79 0.97
N THR A 67 -1.08 13.65 1.42
CA THR A 67 -2.08 12.92 0.65
C THR A 67 -3.46 13.50 0.85
N ARG A 68 -4.24 13.53 -0.24
CA ARG A 68 -5.62 14.01 -0.20
C ARG A 68 -6.46 12.98 0.56
N LYS A 69 -7.49 13.46 1.25
CA LYS A 69 -8.46 12.59 1.96
C LYS A 69 -8.98 11.42 1.10
N GLN A 70 -9.16 11.65 -0.20
CA GLN A 70 -9.61 10.64 -1.16
C GLN A 70 -8.65 9.46 -1.29
N ASP A 71 -7.34 9.70 -1.23
CA ASP A 71 -6.33 8.65 -1.34
C ASP A 71 -6.34 7.76 -0.09
N LEU A 72 -6.54 8.38 1.09
CA LEU A 72 -6.71 7.67 2.35
C LEU A 72 -7.99 6.81 2.34
N ASP A 73 -9.10 7.35 1.82
CA ASP A 73 -10.35 6.60 1.66
C ASP A 73 -10.13 5.37 0.76
N CYS A 74 -9.45 5.53 -0.38
CA CYS A 74 -9.09 4.42 -1.27
C CYS A 74 -8.24 3.36 -0.56
N PHE A 75 -7.25 3.81 0.21
CA PHE A 75 -6.37 2.93 0.95
C PHE A 75 -7.12 2.09 1.99
N GLN A 76 -8.04 2.72 2.73
CA GLN A 76 -8.91 2.04 3.68
C GLN A 76 -9.83 1.00 3.01
N MET A 77 -10.32 1.27 1.79
CA MET A 77 -11.10 0.29 1.03
C MET A 77 -10.28 -0.96 0.69
N VAL A 78 -9.02 -0.77 0.26
CA VAL A 78 -8.10 -1.87 0.00
C VAL A 78 -7.83 -2.67 1.28
N ALA A 79 -7.48 -2.01 2.38
CA ALA A 79 -7.24 -2.67 3.67
C ALA A 79 -8.46 -3.47 4.16
N SER A 80 -9.67 -2.89 4.08
CA SER A 80 -10.91 -3.58 4.47
C SER A 80 -11.16 -4.84 3.61
N THR A 81 -10.80 -4.79 2.33
CA THR A 81 -10.99 -5.91 1.40
C THR A 81 -9.97 -7.00 1.64
N ILE A 82 -8.70 -6.64 1.87
CA ILE A 82 -7.67 -7.58 2.33
C ILE A 82 -8.14 -8.25 3.61
N ASN A 83 -8.68 -7.51 4.57
CA ASN A 83 -9.16 -8.06 5.84
C ASN A 83 -10.24 -9.12 5.61
N THR A 84 -11.23 -8.85 4.76
CA THR A 84 -12.27 -9.82 4.37
C THR A 84 -11.69 -11.08 3.76
N LEU A 85 -10.78 -10.96 2.80
CA LEU A 85 -10.20 -12.11 2.09
C LEU A 85 -9.18 -12.89 2.93
N ALA A 86 -8.44 -12.22 3.81
CA ALA A 86 -7.48 -12.85 4.71
C ALA A 86 -8.19 -13.59 5.86
N ALA A 87 -9.27 -13.01 6.39
CA ALA A 87 -10.03 -13.61 7.48
C ALA A 87 -10.63 -14.98 7.10
N THR A 88 -10.94 -15.25 5.83
CA THR A 88 -11.42 -16.58 5.41
C THR A 88 -10.36 -17.68 5.56
N ARG A 89 -9.08 -17.30 5.71
CA ARG A 89 -7.95 -18.23 5.92
C ARG A 89 -7.60 -18.44 7.38
N CYS A 90 -8.33 -17.81 8.29
CA CYS A 90 -8.23 -18.02 9.72
C CYS A 90 -8.50 -19.52 10.02
N PRO A 91 -7.65 -20.22 10.80
CA PRO A 91 -7.86 -21.62 11.16
C PRO A 91 -9.22 -21.90 11.81
N GLU A 92 -9.73 -20.92 12.54
CA GLU A 92 -11.00 -20.91 13.27
C GLU A 92 -12.21 -20.73 12.35
N CYS A 93 -12.02 -20.36 11.09
CA CYS A 93 -13.07 -20.41 10.07
C CYS A 93 -13.32 -21.87 9.68
N PHE A 94 -14.16 -22.56 10.46
CA PHE A 94 -14.58 -23.93 10.20
C PHE A 94 -15.17 -24.05 8.79
N GLY A 95 -14.48 -24.74 7.86
CA GLY A 95 -15.04 -25.05 6.55
C GLY A 95 -14.09 -24.86 5.36
N SER A 96 -14.61 -24.20 4.33
CA SER A 96 -14.09 -24.19 2.94
C SER A 96 -13.19 -23.00 2.61
N HIS A 97 -12.75 -22.25 3.63
CA HIS A 97 -12.00 -20.99 3.51
C HIS A 97 -12.69 -19.94 2.63
N ARG A 98 -14.04 -19.92 2.68
CA ARG A 98 -14.87 -19.01 1.90
C ARG A 98 -15.37 -17.85 2.74
N ILE A 99 -15.71 -16.76 2.05
CA ILE A 99 -16.32 -15.56 2.64
C ILE A 99 -17.64 -15.92 3.34
N PHE A 100 -18.38 -16.90 2.81
CA PHE A 100 -19.61 -17.39 3.45
C PHE A 100 -19.36 -17.93 4.86
N ASP A 101 -18.36 -18.80 5.02
CA ASP A 101 -18.04 -19.43 6.30
C ASP A 101 -17.62 -18.38 7.34
N LEU A 102 -16.84 -17.39 6.91
CA LEU A 102 -16.48 -16.24 7.73
C LEU A 102 -17.73 -15.51 8.23
N PHE A 103 -18.63 -15.07 7.33
CA PHE A 103 -19.81 -14.30 7.73
C PHE A 103 -20.80 -15.11 8.57
N ALA A 104 -20.90 -16.42 8.37
CA ALA A 104 -21.67 -17.29 9.25
C ALA A 104 -21.08 -17.30 10.67
N LEU A 105 -19.75 -17.41 10.79
CA LEU A 105 -19.03 -17.43 12.06
C LEU A 105 -19.16 -16.10 12.84
N ILE A 106 -18.97 -14.96 12.17
CA ILE A 106 -18.98 -13.64 12.83
C ILE A 106 -20.37 -13.00 12.94
N GLY A 107 -21.33 -13.47 12.14
CA GLY A 107 -22.71 -13.00 12.14
C GLY A 107 -23.47 -13.43 13.39
N ASP A 108 -23.28 -14.68 13.82
CA ASP A 108 -23.86 -15.23 15.05
C ASP A 108 -22.80 -16.03 15.84
N PRO A 109 -21.83 -15.33 16.47
CA PRO A 109 -20.68 -15.98 17.10
C PRO A 109 -21.10 -16.89 18.25
N LYS A 110 -20.71 -18.16 18.18
CA LYS A 110 -20.92 -19.17 19.22
C LYS A 110 -19.60 -19.48 19.91
N GLY A 111 -19.50 -19.15 21.19
CA GLY A 111 -18.29 -19.40 21.99
C GLY A 111 -17.20 -18.35 21.82
N GLU A 112 -16.17 -18.45 22.66
CA GLU A 112 -15.11 -17.45 22.79
C GLU A 112 -14.28 -17.28 21.52
N GLU A 113 -13.94 -18.37 20.83
CA GLU A 113 -13.16 -18.35 19.58
C GLU A 113 -13.86 -17.54 18.49
N ALA A 114 -15.16 -17.75 18.27
CA ALA A 114 -15.93 -17.00 17.28
C ALA A 114 -16.03 -15.50 17.61
N TRP A 115 -16.13 -15.17 18.90
CA TRP A 115 -16.08 -13.78 19.38
C TRP A 115 -14.71 -13.14 19.13
N ASN A 116 -13.63 -13.88 19.38
CA ASN A 116 -12.26 -13.41 19.11
C ASN A 116 -12.05 -13.15 17.62
N VAL A 117 -12.52 -14.04 16.74
CA VAL A 117 -12.47 -13.82 15.28
C VAL A 117 -13.26 -12.58 14.88
N LYS A 118 -14.46 -12.39 15.44
CA LYS A 118 -15.28 -11.20 15.17
C LYS A 118 -14.60 -9.91 15.62
N GLU A 119 -13.97 -9.90 16.80
CA GLU A 119 -13.23 -8.74 17.29
C GLU A 119 -11.99 -8.46 16.42
N ALA A 120 -11.20 -9.49 16.12
CA ALA A 120 -10.05 -9.38 15.22
C ALA A 120 -10.46 -8.86 13.84
N TYR A 121 -11.61 -9.31 13.32
CA TYR A 121 -12.18 -8.85 12.08
C TYR A 121 -12.55 -7.37 12.13
N ALA A 122 -13.26 -6.93 13.16
CA ALA A 122 -13.65 -5.53 13.37
C ALA A 122 -12.44 -4.59 13.51
N ARG A 123 -11.35 -5.09 14.10
CA ARG A 123 -10.09 -4.37 14.28
C ARG A 123 -9.14 -4.46 13.08
N GLN A 124 -9.57 -5.11 12.00
CA GLN A 124 -8.80 -5.31 10.77
C GLN A 124 -7.45 -6.04 10.95
N LEU A 125 -7.34 -6.91 11.96
CA LEU A 125 -6.08 -7.58 12.29
C LEU A 125 -5.64 -8.57 11.19
N PHE A 126 -6.58 -9.18 10.47
CA PHE A 126 -6.25 -10.11 9.38
C PHE A 126 -5.60 -9.40 8.19
N ALA A 127 -5.99 -8.15 7.92
CA ALA A 127 -5.30 -7.35 6.91
C ALA A 127 -3.86 -7.05 7.32
N MET A 128 -3.65 -6.63 8.58
CA MET A 128 -2.32 -6.34 9.09
C MET A 128 -1.39 -7.55 8.97
N ASP A 129 -1.87 -8.71 9.40
CA ASP A 129 -1.13 -9.97 9.32
C ASP A 129 -0.82 -10.36 7.86
N ALA A 130 -1.83 -10.32 6.97
CA ALA A 130 -1.66 -10.69 5.57
C ALA A 130 -0.70 -9.76 4.80
N ILE A 131 -0.69 -8.46 5.12
CA ILE A 131 0.22 -7.49 4.51
C ILE A 131 1.66 -7.71 4.99
N ALA A 132 1.83 -8.02 6.28
CA ALA A 132 3.14 -8.24 6.92
C ALA A 132 3.80 -9.56 6.49
N ASN A 133 3.01 -10.64 6.38
CA ASN A 133 3.52 -11.98 6.10
C ASN A 133 3.73 -12.30 4.62
N GLN A 134 3.31 -11.42 3.71
CA GLN A 134 3.51 -11.65 2.29
C GLN A 134 4.98 -11.43 1.89
N PRO A 135 5.62 -12.36 1.17
CA PRO A 135 6.97 -12.13 0.67
C PRO A 135 6.98 -10.90 -0.24
N LEU A 136 7.91 -9.96 0.01
CA LEU A 136 8.15 -8.84 -0.90
C LEU A 136 8.45 -9.42 -2.29
N ASP A 137 7.52 -9.23 -3.22
CA ASP A 137 7.72 -9.62 -4.60
C ASP A 137 9.01 -8.95 -5.11
N LYS A 138 9.95 -9.78 -5.58
CA LYS A 138 11.27 -9.36 -6.09
C LYS A 138 11.14 -8.33 -7.21
N THR A 139 9.98 -8.27 -7.86
CA THR A 139 9.62 -7.27 -8.87
C THR A 139 9.51 -5.86 -8.27
N VAL A 140 8.88 -5.73 -7.10
CA VAL A 140 8.77 -4.47 -6.35
C VAL A 140 10.11 -4.04 -5.80
N ALA A 141 10.92 -4.99 -5.31
CA ALA A 141 12.28 -4.73 -4.90
C ALA A 141 13.16 -4.21 -6.06
N ARG A 142 13.02 -4.78 -7.27
CA ARG A 142 13.71 -4.29 -8.48
C ARG A 142 13.21 -2.92 -8.95
N VAL A 143 11.91 -2.66 -8.89
CA VAL A 143 11.35 -1.34 -9.23
C VAL A 143 11.83 -0.29 -8.22
N ARG A 144 11.77 -0.59 -6.92
CA ARG A 144 12.31 0.25 -5.84
C ARG A 144 13.80 0.53 -6.04
N GLN A 145 14.59 -0.48 -6.40
CA GLN A 145 16.02 -0.31 -6.68
C GLN A 145 16.28 0.55 -7.92
N LYS A 146 15.48 0.41 -8.98
CA LYS A 146 15.55 1.28 -10.16
C LYS A 146 15.17 2.73 -9.86
N VAL A 147 14.10 2.94 -9.07
CA VAL A 147 13.66 4.29 -8.66
C VAL A 147 14.69 4.96 -7.73
N LEU A 148 15.25 4.23 -6.76
CA LEU A 148 16.34 4.71 -5.91
C LEU A 148 17.61 5.03 -6.71
N GLN A 149 17.96 4.22 -7.72
CA GLN A 149 19.06 4.53 -8.63
C GLN A 149 18.78 5.78 -9.49
N GLN A 150 17.52 6.03 -9.84
CA GLN A 150 17.12 7.18 -10.63
C GLN A 150 17.11 8.49 -9.79
N GLN A 151 16.71 8.42 -8.52
CA GLN A 151 16.80 9.55 -7.58
C GLN A 151 18.24 9.88 -7.18
N THR A 152 19.07 8.88 -6.88
CA THR A 152 20.50 9.12 -6.55
C THR A 152 21.26 9.74 -7.74
N GLY A 153 20.92 9.36 -8.98
CA GLY A 153 21.49 9.97 -10.18
C GLY A 153 21.18 11.47 -10.34
N HIS A 154 20.04 11.95 -9.84
CA HIS A 154 19.68 13.37 -9.88
C HIS A 154 20.41 14.16 -8.79
N GLU A 155 20.41 13.65 -7.55
CA GLU A 155 21.11 14.24 -6.40
C GLU A 155 22.61 14.44 -6.67
N HIS A 156 23.29 13.41 -7.20
CA HIS A 156 24.72 13.50 -7.53
C HIS A 156 25.03 14.56 -8.59
N ARG A 157 24.14 14.75 -9.57
CA ARG A 157 24.31 15.78 -10.62
C ARG A 157 24.14 17.19 -10.06
N VAL A 158 23.20 17.39 -9.13
CA VAL A 158 22.99 18.68 -8.47
C VAL A 158 24.17 19.06 -7.59
N VAL A 159 24.70 18.11 -6.80
CA VAL A 159 25.88 18.33 -5.94
C VAL A 159 27.13 18.66 -6.78
N LEU A 160 27.37 17.94 -7.88
CA LEU A 160 28.49 18.23 -8.78
C LEU A 160 28.36 19.60 -9.45
N ALA A 161 27.15 19.97 -9.90
CA ALA A 161 26.91 21.28 -10.49
C ALA A 161 27.13 22.43 -9.47
N LEU A 162 26.62 22.29 -8.25
CA LEU A 162 26.84 23.27 -7.18
C LEU A 162 28.33 23.38 -6.81
N GLY A 163 29.03 22.25 -6.69
CA GLY A 163 30.48 22.24 -6.45
C GLY A 163 31.26 22.96 -7.56
N PHE A 164 30.88 22.79 -8.82
CA PHE A 164 31.50 23.49 -9.94
C PHE A 164 31.27 25.01 -9.89
N VAL A 165 30.04 25.45 -9.59
CA VAL A 165 29.75 26.89 -9.45
C VAL A 165 30.57 27.52 -8.33
N ILE A 166 30.66 26.85 -7.18
CA ILE A 166 31.47 27.33 -6.04
C ILE A 166 32.95 27.42 -6.43
N LEU A 167 33.49 26.42 -7.13
CA LEU A 167 34.88 26.42 -7.59
C LEU A 167 35.16 27.62 -8.53
N VAL A 168 34.30 27.85 -9.52
CA VAL A 168 34.44 28.99 -10.44
C VAL A 168 34.41 30.31 -9.68
N PHE A 169 33.50 30.45 -8.72
CA PHE A 169 33.41 31.65 -7.89
C PHE A 169 34.69 31.90 -7.08
N LEU A 170 35.26 30.85 -6.47
CA LEU A 170 36.53 30.95 -5.74
C LEU A 170 37.69 31.34 -6.65
N VAL A 171 37.78 30.78 -7.86
CA VAL A 171 38.82 31.16 -8.84
C VAL A 171 38.70 32.64 -9.20
N VAL A 172 37.49 33.14 -9.45
CA VAL A 172 37.27 34.57 -9.76
C VAL A 172 37.68 35.46 -8.58
N LEU A 173 37.35 35.09 -7.34
CA LEU A 173 37.77 35.85 -6.15
C LEU A 173 39.28 35.85 -5.96
N LEU A 174 39.94 34.70 -6.18
CA LEU A 174 41.40 34.60 -6.09
C LEU A 174 42.08 35.42 -7.19
N MET A 175 41.55 35.41 -8.42
CA MET A 175 42.06 36.27 -9.49
C MET A 175 41.89 37.74 -9.15
N LYS A 176 40.72 38.16 -8.67
CA LYS A 176 40.46 39.55 -8.26
C LYS A 176 41.38 40.01 -7.12
N SER A 177 41.53 39.19 -6.08
CA SER A 177 42.47 39.46 -4.97
C SER A 177 43.92 39.59 -5.47
N SER A 178 44.33 38.74 -6.42
CA SER A 178 45.67 38.82 -7.02
C SER A 178 45.88 40.05 -7.91
N SER A 179 44.81 40.62 -8.47
CA SER A 179 44.85 41.88 -9.22
C SER A 179 44.98 43.08 -8.29
N ASP A 180 44.22 43.09 -7.19
CA ASP A 180 44.29 44.15 -6.16
C ASP A 180 45.67 44.17 -5.47
N LEU A 181 46.28 43.01 -5.23
CA LEU A 181 47.64 42.89 -4.67
C LEU A 181 48.76 43.36 -5.62
N ARG A 182 48.52 43.42 -6.94
CA ARG A 182 49.51 43.96 -7.90
C ARG A 182 49.47 45.48 -7.98
N ILE A 183 48.33 46.10 -7.70
CA ILE A 183 48.18 47.57 -7.72
C ILE A 183 48.91 48.23 -6.53
N TRP A 184 49.13 47.49 -5.43
CA TRP A 184 49.89 47.96 -4.25
C TRP A 184 51.41 47.69 -4.31
N ARG A 185 51.91 47.05 -5.38
CA ARG A 185 53.35 46.75 -5.57
C ARG A 185 54.00 47.55 -6.72
N ALA A 186 53.28 48.49 -7.32
CA ALA A 186 53.82 49.47 -8.27
C ALA A 186 53.88 50.84 -7.59
#